data_AF-A0A497FJM2-F1
#
_entry.id   AF-A0A497FJM2-F1
#
_cell.length_a   1.000
_cell.length_b   1.000
_cell.length_c   1.000
_cell.angle_alpha   90.00
_cell.angle_beta   90.00
_cell.angle_gamma   90.00
#
_symmetry.space_group_name_H-M   'P 1'
#
loop_
_entity.id
_entity.type
_entity.pdbx_description
1 polymer ?
#
loop_
_entity_poly.entity_id
_entity_poly.type
_entity_poly.pdbx_seq_one_letter_code
_entity_poly.pdbx_strand_id
1 'polypeptide(L)'
;MFKHCPGVRSFISPQIIIRKCPFCGEEVEFFEYETEQKCPNCGKTVYREASEICVTWCSHVDKCIEELEKKGLITKERAEELKKLVKQSK
;
A
#
# COMPACT_ATOMS: atom_id res chain seq x y z
N MET A 1 1.37 0.97 34.22
CA MET A 1 1.29 2.40 33.83
C MET A 1 1.76 2.53 32.39
N PHE A 2 0.97 3.14 31.51
CA PHE A 2 1.39 3.33 30.11
C PHE A 2 2.52 4.38 30.08
N LYS A 3 3.66 4.03 29.47
CA LYS A 3 4.83 4.94 29.35
C LYS A 3 4.57 6.10 28.39
N HIS A 4 3.63 5.90 27.45
CA HIS A 4 3.24 6.86 26.42
C HIS A 4 1.72 6.74 26.15
N CYS A 5 1.16 7.72 25.44
CA CYS A 5 -0.21 7.62 24.93
C CYS A 5 -0.35 6.39 24.02
N PRO A 6 -1.31 5.47 24.25
CA PRO A 6 -1.46 4.28 23.41
C PRO A 6 -1.55 4.58 21.90
N GLY A 7 -2.15 5.72 21.54
CA GLY A 7 -2.30 6.17 20.15
C GLY A 7 -1.02 6.68 19.49
N VAL A 8 0.07 6.92 20.23
CA VAL A 8 1.34 7.44 19.67
C VAL A 8 2.26 6.33 19.17
N ARG A 9 1.91 5.05 19.38
CA ARG A 9 2.79 3.91 19.13
C ARG A 9 3.33 3.88 17.69
N SER A 10 2.47 4.14 16.71
CA SER A 10 2.82 4.17 15.28
C SER A 10 3.80 5.28 14.90
N PHE A 11 3.89 6.35 15.71
CA PHE A 11 4.86 7.43 15.47
C PHE A 11 6.21 7.18 16.13
N ILE A 12 6.23 6.50 17.28
CA ILE A 12 7.46 6.20 18.02
C ILE A 12 8.18 4.97 17.44
N SER A 13 7.42 4.01 16.90
CA SER A 13 7.96 2.77 16.36
C SER A 13 7.18 2.33 15.12
N PRO A 14 7.24 3.10 14.03
CA PRO A 14 6.54 2.76 12.79
C PRO A 14 7.05 1.44 12.21
N GLN A 15 6.14 0.70 11.58
CA GLN A 15 6.52 -0.43 10.73
C GLN A 15 7.02 0.07 9.37
N ILE A 16 8.06 -0.58 8.84
CA ILE A 16 8.57 -0.35 7.49
C ILE A 16 7.90 -1.34 6.55
N ILE A 17 7.39 -0.83 5.44
CA ILE A 17 6.73 -1.58 4.38
C ILE A 17 7.60 -1.46 3.14
N ILE A 18 8.03 -2.59 2.59
CA ILE A 18 8.89 -2.63 1.41
C ILE A 18 8.02 -2.93 0.18
N ARG A 19 8.19 -2.12 -0.87
CA ARG A 19 7.54 -2.34 -2.17
C ARG A 19 8.55 -2.14 -3.30
N LYS A 20 8.52 -3.01 -4.30
CA LYS A 20 9.29 -2.80 -5.53
C LYS A 20 8.69 -1.68 -6.37
N CYS A 21 9.55 -0.77 -6.82
CA CYS A 21 9.20 0.32 -7.72
C CYS A 21 8.66 -0.27 -9.03
N PRO A 22 7.42 0.07 -9.45
CA PRO A 22 6.84 -0.48 -10.69
C PRO A 22 7.54 0.04 -11.96
N PHE A 23 8.41 1.04 -11.83
CA PHE A 23 9.10 1.67 -12.96
C PHE A 23 10.54 1.15 -13.18
N CYS A 24 11.24 0.76 -12.12
CA CYS A 24 12.65 0.36 -12.20
C CYS A 24 13.01 -0.88 -11.36
N GLY A 25 12.08 -1.41 -10.57
CA GLY A 25 12.27 -2.62 -9.76
C GLY A 25 12.97 -2.43 -8.40
N GLU A 26 13.49 -1.23 -8.12
CA GLU A 26 14.17 -0.88 -6.86
C GLU A 26 13.26 -1.08 -5.65
N GLU A 27 13.80 -1.51 -4.52
CA GLU A 27 13.04 -1.54 -3.27
C GLU A 27 12.83 -0.13 -2.73
N VAL A 28 11.57 0.20 -2.46
CA VAL A 28 11.15 1.47 -1.87
C VAL A 28 10.54 1.16 -0.52
N GLU A 29 11.13 1.73 0.51
CA GLU A 29 10.61 1.68 1.87
C GLU A 29 9.50 2.70 2.04
N PHE A 30 8.52 2.39 2.87
CA PHE A 30 7.46 3.29 3.31
C PHE A 30 7.28 3.11 4.81
N PHE A 31 7.10 4.19 5.55
CA PHE A 31 6.52 4.07 6.88
C PHE A 31 5.04 3.69 6.78
N GLU A 32 4.51 3.02 7.80
CA GLU A 32 3.12 2.55 7.81
C GLU A 32 2.06 3.65 7.63
N TYR A 33 2.41 4.90 7.85
CA TYR A 33 1.56 6.08 7.67
C TYR A 33 1.82 6.83 6.35
N GLU A 34 2.82 6.44 5.57
CA GLU A 34 3.11 7.03 4.27
C GLU A 34 2.30 6.36 3.16
N THR A 35 1.82 7.17 2.23
CA THR A 35 1.05 6.73 1.07
C THR A 35 1.83 6.83 -0.24
N GLU A 36 2.85 7.68 -0.28
CA GLU A 36 3.71 7.91 -1.44
C GLU A 36 5.14 8.26 -1.02
N GLN A 37 6.12 7.88 -1.84
CA GLN A 37 7.52 8.23 -1.66
C GLN A 37 8.22 8.30 -3.02
N LYS A 38 9.31 9.07 -3.12
CA LYS A 38 10.15 9.05 -4.33
C LYS A 38 11.03 7.81 -4.33
N CYS A 39 11.06 7.09 -5.45
CA CYS A 39 11.99 5.99 -5.64
C CYS A 39 13.44 6.52 -5.55
N PRO A 40 14.31 5.94 -4.71
CA PRO A 40 15.68 6.41 -4.54
C PRO A 40 16.56 6.22 -5.78
N ASN A 41 16.17 5.30 -6.68
CA ASN A 41 16.91 5.02 -7.91
C ASN A 41 16.41 5.87 -9.10
N CYS A 42 15.12 5.81 -9.45
CA CYS A 42 14.61 6.49 -10.65
C CYS A 42 13.92 7.85 -10.39
N GLY A 43 13.73 8.26 -9.13
CA GLY A 43 13.15 9.56 -8.76
C GLY A 43 11.64 9.72 -9.00
N LYS A 44 10.96 8.72 -9.59
CA LYS A 44 9.51 8.73 -9.78
C LYS A 44 8.78 8.55 -8.45
N THR A 45 7.61 9.16 -8.32
CA THR A 45 6.71 8.94 -7.19
C THR A 45 6.13 7.53 -7.27
N VAL A 46 6.36 6.75 -6.22
CA VAL A 46 5.82 5.42 -6.01
C VAL A 46 4.80 5.51 -4.89
N TYR A 47 3.62 4.94 -5.12
CA TYR A 47 2.59 4.85 -4.10
C TYR A 47 2.76 3.55 -3.32
N ARG A 48 2.37 3.55 -2.05
CA ARG A 48 2.23 2.31 -1.27
C ARG A 48 1.07 1.48 -1.82
N GLU A 49 1.12 0.16 -1.67
CA GLU A 49 -0.02 -0.68 -2.01
C GLU A 49 -1.20 -0.45 -1.05
N ALA A 50 -2.42 -0.65 -1.58
CA ALA A 50 -3.62 -0.63 -0.76
C ALA A 50 -3.50 -1.67 0.37
N SER A 51 -3.70 -1.24 1.60
CA SER A 51 -3.72 -2.14 2.75
C SER A 51 -5.02 -2.96 2.76
N GLU A 52 -5.03 -4.07 3.50
CA GLU A 52 -6.25 -4.88 3.70
C GLU A 52 -7.43 -4.03 4.19
N ILE A 53 -7.18 -3.04 5.06
CA ILE A 53 -8.19 -2.10 5.55
C ILE A 53 -8.81 -1.29 4.40
N CYS A 54 -8.00 -0.82 3.45
CA CYS A 54 -8.50 -0.12 2.27
C CYS A 54 -9.40 -1.02 1.43
N VAL A 55 -9.09 -2.31 1.36
CA VAL A 55 -9.79 -3.30 0.53
C VAL A 55 -11.12 -3.73 1.17
N THR A 56 -11.16 -3.87 2.49
CA THR A 56 -12.34 -4.33 3.25
C THR A 56 -13.40 -3.23 3.42
N TRP A 57 -12.99 -1.96 3.58
CA TRP A 57 -13.93 -0.89 3.94
C TRP A 57 -14.38 0.00 2.78
N CYS A 58 -13.58 0.11 1.71
CA CYS A 58 -13.86 1.08 0.66
C CYS A 58 -14.90 0.56 -0.35
N SER A 59 -16.01 1.30 -0.51
CA SER A 59 -17.07 1.00 -1.48
C SER A 59 -16.63 1.09 -2.95
N HIS A 60 -15.51 1.77 -3.22
CA HIS A 60 -14.98 1.99 -4.57
C HIS A 60 -13.72 1.14 -4.85
N VAL A 61 -13.41 0.15 -4.01
CA VAL A 61 -12.21 -0.67 -4.13
C VAL A 61 -12.10 -1.37 -5.49
N ASP A 62 -13.21 -1.87 -6.03
CA ASP A 62 -13.24 -2.59 -7.31
C ASP A 62 -12.69 -1.71 -8.46
N LYS A 63 -13.16 -0.44 -8.54
CA LYS A 63 -12.67 0.54 -9.52
C LYS A 63 -11.21 0.94 -9.30
N CYS A 64 -10.78 1.00 -8.04
CA CYS A 64 -9.40 1.34 -7.69
C CYS A 64 -8.43 0.26 -8.21
N ILE A 65 -8.75 -1.01 -7.98
CA ILE A 65 -7.93 -2.13 -8.43
C ILE A 65 -7.83 -2.14 -9.97
N GLU A 66 -8.94 -1.94 -10.67
CA GLU A 66 -8.97 -1.89 -12.15
C GLU A 66 -8.09 -0.76 -12.71
N GLU A 67 -8.15 0.44 -12.14
CA GLU A 67 -7.34 1.57 -12.59
C GLU A 67 -5.84 1.39 -12.28
N LEU A 68 -5.50 0.77 -11.14
CA LEU A 68 -4.12 0.43 -10.81
C LEU A 68 -3.54 -0.60 -11.78
N GLU A 69 -4.31 -1.63 -12.12
CA GLU A 69 -3.95 -2.66 -13.09
C GLU A 69 -3.74 -2.04 -14.49
N LYS A 70 -4.69 -1.21 -14.94
CA LYS A 70 -4.64 -0.53 -16.25
C LYS A 70 -3.43 0.39 -16.38
N LYS A 71 -3.03 1.05 -15.29
CA LYS A 71 -1.85 1.94 -15.26
C LYS A 71 -0.53 1.19 -15.08
N GLY A 72 -0.55 -0.15 -14.96
CA GLY A 72 0.65 -0.95 -14.74
C GLY A 72 1.31 -0.71 -13.39
N LEU A 73 0.56 -0.21 -12.40
CA LEU A 73 1.07 0.07 -11.06
C LEU A 73 1.07 -1.19 -10.18
N ILE A 74 0.24 -2.17 -10.51
CA ILE A 74 0.19 -3.49 -9.88
C ILE A 74 0.23 -4.57 -10.96
N THR A 75 0.70 -5.77 -10.61
CA THR A 75 0.68 -6.91 -11.54
C THR A 75 -0.72 -7.52 -11.63
N LYS A 76 -0.95 -8.34 -12.66
CA LYS A 76 -2.22 -9.04 -12.84
C LYS A 76 -2.49 -10.01 -11.69
N GLU A 77 -1.46 -10.73 -11.26
CA GLU A 77 -1.53 -11.68 -10.14
C GLU A 77 -1.93 -10.95 -8.85
N ARG A 78 -1.35 -9.77 -8.61
CA ARG A 78 -1.69 -8.93 -7.46
C ARG A 78 -3.11 -8.37 -7.53
N ALA A 79 -3.55 -7.94 -8.72
CA ALA A 79 -4.92 -7.47 -8.92
C ALA A 79 -5.95 -8.57 -8.63
N GLU A 80 -5.69 -9.81 -9.04
CA GLU A 80 -6.54 -10.97 -8.71
C GLU A 80 -6.59 -11.28 -7.22
N GLU A 81 -5.45 -11.20 -6.53
CA GLU A 81 -5.38 -11.37 -5.07
C GLU A 81 -6.23 -10.32 -4.34
N LEU A 82 -6.08 -9.05 -4.69
CA LEU A 82 -6.88 -7.97 -4.11
C LEU A 82 -8.38 -8.17 -4.37
N LYS A 83 -8.76 -8.59 -5.59
CA LYS A 83 -10.17 -8.93 -5.93
C LYS A 83 -10.71 -10.10 -5.09
N LYS A 84 -9.88 -11.08 -4.71
CA LYS A 84 -10.28 -12.17 -3.80
C LYS A 84 -10.52 -11.66 -2.38
N LEU A 85 -9.66 -10.78 -1.87
CA LEU A 85 -9.83 -10.17 -0.54
C LEU A 85 -11.12 -9.34 -0.43
N VAL A 86 -11.47 -8.58 -1.48
CA VAL A 86 -12.76 -7.85 -1.55
C VAL A 86 -13.95 -8.80 -1.39
N LYS A 87 -13.92 -9.96 -2.06
CA LYS A 87 -14.99 -10.96 -2.01
C LYS A 87 -15.13 -11.63 -0.64
N GLN A 88 -14.02 -11.81 0.08
CA GLN A 88 -14.03 -12.40 1.42
C GLN A 88 -14.53 -11.41 2.49
N SER A 89 -14.46 -10.11 2.19
CA SER A 89 -14.86 -9.02 3.08
C SER A 89 -16.34 -8.61 2.95
N LYS A 90 -17.06 -9.13 1.95
CA LYS A 90 -18.49 -8.88 1.68
C LYS A 90 -19.33 -10.08 2.10
#